data_AF-A0A6G3RR14-F1
#
_entry.id   AF-A0A6G3RR14-F1
#
_cell.length_a   1.000
_cell.length_b   1.000
_cell.length_c   1.000
_cell.angle_alpha   90.00
_cell.angle_beta   90.00
_cell.angle_gamma   90.00
#
_symmetry.space_group_name_H-M   'P 1'
#
loop_
_entity.id
_entity.type
_entity.pdbx_description
1 polymer ?
#
loop_
_entity_poly.entity_id
_entity_poly.type
_entity_poly.pdbx_seq_one_letter_code
_entity_poly.pdbx_strand_id
1 'polypeptide(L)'
;AFKTPFLTFVVAFMVMCSGLSSASAAARAFSGDYLGEFTDAVPPTLIAILFVLALAAINLRGVAESVKANVVLTLVEVSGLAVILAIGAYAVFSGGGDPSRLTRI
;
A
#
# COMPACT_ATOMS: atom_id res chain seq x y z
N ALA A 1 19.44 -22.42 3.82
CA ALA A 1 18.91 -22.20 2.45
C ALA A 1 19.45 -23.30 1.53
N PHE A 2 18.70 -23.67 0.49
CA PHE A 2 18.71 -24.88 -0.37
C PHE A 2 20.02 -25.62 -0.76
N LYS A 3 21.22 -25.18 -0.33
CA LYS A 3 22.55 -25.68 -0.72
C LYS A 3 22.78 -25.71 -2.24
N THR A 4 21.84 -25.15 -3.01
CA THR A 4 21.85 -24.99 -4.46
C THR A 4 21.86 -23.49 -4.78
N PRO A 5 23.00 -22.95 -5.25
CA PRO A 5 23.14 -21.52 -5.54
C PRO A 5 22.12 -21.02 -6.57
N PHE A 6 21.82 -21.84 -7.59
CA PHE A 6 20.85 -21.52 -8.64
C PHE A 6 19.44 -21.25 -8.08
N LEU A 7 18.91 -22.15 -7.24
CA LEU A 7 17.58 -21.99 -6.68
C LEU A 7 17.49 -20.79 -5.74
N THR A 8 18.55 -20.54 -4.98
CA THR A 8 18.65 -19.37 -4.10
C THR A 8 18.59 -18.06 -4.90
N PHE A 9 19.29 -18.00 -6.03
CA PHE A 9 19.25 -16.85 -6.93
C PHE A 9 17.85 -16.63 -7.52
N VAL A 10 17.21 -17.68 -8.03
CA VAL A 10 15.87 -17.59 -8.64
C VAL A 10 14.85 -17.07 -7.62
N VAL A 11 14.87 -17.58 -6.38
CA VAL A 11 13.98 -17.09 -5.31
C VAL A 11 14.26 -15.63 -4.97
N ALA A 12 15.53 -15.24 -4.79
CA ALA A 12 15.88 -13.86 -4.49
C ALA A 12 15.44 -12.90 -5.61
N PHE A 13 15.63 -13.30 -6.87
CA PHE A 13 15.19 -12.53 -8.04
C PHE A 13 13.67 -12.37 -8.08
N MET A 14 12.91 -13.44 -7.86
CA MET A 14 11.45 -13.38 -7.82
C MET A 14 10.95 -12.47 -6.69
N VAL A 15 11.55 -12.55 -5.50
CA VAL A 15 11.22 -11.67 -4.37
C VAL A 15 11.52 -10.20 -4.71
N MET A 16 12.66 -9.92 -5.35
CA MET A 16 13.01 -8.56 -5.79
C MET A 16 12.00 -8.01 -6.81
N CYS A 17 11.64 -8.80 -7.83
CA CYS A 17 10.65 -8.40 -8.84
C CYS A 17 9.27 -8.15 -8.23
N SER A 18 8.84 -9.00 -7.30
CA SER A 18 7.58 -8.80 -6.55
C SER A 18 7.60 -7.49 -5.76
N GLY A 19 8.71 -7.21 -5.06
CA GLY A 19 8.90 -5.96 -4.33
C GLY A 19 8.85 -4.72 -5.22
N LEU A 20 9.51 -4.75 -6.38
CA LEU A 20 9.48 -3.65 -7.35
C LEU A 20 8.08 -3.40 -7.91
N SER A 21 7.34 -4.47 -8.23
CA SER A 21 5.97 -4.36 -8.73
C SER A 21 5.03 -3.75 -7.68
N SER A 22 5.10 -4.24 -6.44
CA SER A 22 4.31 -3.71 -5.32
C SER A 22 4.62 -2.24 -5.03
N ALA A 23 5.90 -1.85 -4.98
CA ALA A 23 6.31 -0.47 -4.78
C ALA A 23 5.81 0.45 -5.91
N SER A 24 5.82 -0.05 -7.16
CA SER A 24 5.32 0.69 -8.32
C SER A 24 3.81 0.91 -8.24
N ALA A 25 3.04 -0.10 -7.82
CA ALA A 25 1.60 0.01 -7.62
C ALA A 25 1.28 1.04 -6.51
N ALA A 26 1.98 0.99 -5.38
CA ALA A 26 1.80 1.94 -4.29
C ALA A 26 2.11 3.39 -4.71
N ALA A 27 3.21 3.61 -5.45
CA ALA A 27 3.57 4.93 -5.95
C ALA A 27 2.51 5.51 -6.90
N ARG A 28 1.94 4.66 -7.77
CA ARG A 28 0.88 5.06 -8.71
C ARG A 28 -0.40 5.42 -7.97
N ALA A 29 -0.86 4.57 -7.06
CA ALA A 29 -2.04 4.80 -6.23
C ALA A 29 -1.92 6.11 -5.41
N PHE A 30 -0.75 6.33 -4.79
CA PHE A 30 -0.49 7.57 -4.06
C PHE A 30 -0.53 8.80 -4.96
N SER A 31 0.15 8.74 -6.11
CA SER A 31 0.29 9.90 -7.00
C SER A 31 -0.96 10.28 -7.79
N GLY A 32 -1.83 9.31 -8.09
CA GLY A 32 -3.03 9.51 -8.89
C GLY A 32 -4.25 9.64 -7.98
N ASP A 33 -4.68 8.51 -7.43
CA ASP A 33 -5.98 8.40 -6.75
C ASP A 33 -6.00 9.15 -5.42
N TYR A 34 -4.93 9.03 -4.61
CA TYR A 34 -4.95 9.58 -3.25
C TYR A 34 -4.64 11.08 -3.22
N LEU A 35 -3.53 11.51 -3.84
CA LEU A 35 -3.15 12.92 -3.80
C LEU A 35 -3.99 13.78 -4.77
N GLY A 36 -4.46 13.19 -5.87
CA GLY A 36 -5.34 13.86 -6.83
C GLY A 36 -6.67 14.31 -6.22
N GLU A 37 -7.20 13.58 -5.24
CA GLU A 37 -8.41 13.99 -4.51
C GLU A 37 -8.21 15.31 -3.72
N PHE A 38 -6.96 15.64 -3.36
CA PHE A 38 -6.64 16.87 -2.63
C PHE A 38 -6.13 18.00 -3.52
N THR A 39 -5.38 17.68 -4.59
CA THR A 39 -4.82 18.69 -5.50
C THR A 39 -4.41 18.11 -6.85
N ASP A 40 -4.77 18.84 -7.92
CA ASP A 40 -4.35 18.56 -9.29
C ASP A 40 -3.15 19.43 -9.75
N ALA A 41 -2.53 20.17 -8.84
CA ALA A 41 -1.53 21.18 -9.19
C ALA A 41 -0.20 20.59 -9.70
N VAL A 42 0.07 19.31 -9.41
CA VAL A 42 1.35 18.66 -9.71
C VAL A 42 1.13 17.40 -10.55
N PRO A 43 1.92 17.17 -11.61
CA PRO A 43 1.80 15.97 -12.44
C PRO A 43 2.00 14.67 -11.62
N PRO A 44 1.12 13.66 -11.77
CA PRO A 44 1.22 12.39 -11.03
C PRO A 44 2.57 11.68 -11.21
N THR A 45 3.14 11.72 -12.41
CA THR A 45 4.45 11.10 -12.67
C THR A 45 5.55 11.70 -11.78
N LEU A 46 5.54 13.02 -11.54
CA LEU A 46 6.52 13.67 -10.68
C LEU A 46 6.31 13.27 -9.21
N ILE A 47 5.07 13.24 -8.75
CA ILE A 47 4.71 12.80 -7.40
C ILE A 47 5.16 11.35 -7.16
N ALA A 48 4.91 10.44 -8.10
CA ALA A 48 5.31 9.03 -7.99
C ALA A 48 6.83 8.88 -7.83
N ILE A 49 7.62 9.62 -8.62
CA ILE A 49 9.09 9.60 -8.53
C ILE A 49 9.54 10.13 -7.16
N LEU A 50 9.00 11.28 -6.72
CA LEU A 50 9.32 11.86 -5.42
C LEU A 50 8.94 10.95 -4.26
N PHE A 51 7.81 10.25 -4.36
CA PHE A 51 7.36 9.28 -3.36
C PHE A 51 8.34 8.12 -3.20
N VAL A 52 8.78 7.51 -4.31
CA VAL A 52 9.78 6.42 -4.28
C VAL A 52 11.12 6.92 -3.72
N LEU A 53 11.57 8.11 -4.11
CA LEU A 53 12.79 8.71 -3.58
C LEU A 53 12.70 8.99 -2.07
N ALA A 54 11.54 9.45 -1.59
CA ALA A 54 11.32 9.66 -0.17
C ALA A 54 11.38 8.34 0.63
N LEU A 55 10.72 7.29 0.14
CA LEU A 55 10.80 5.95 0.75
C LEU A 55 12.22 5.41 0.75
N ALA A 56 12.96 5.60 -0.35
CA ALA A 56 14.37 5.21 -0.43
C ALA A 56 15.22 5.98 0.60
N ALA A 57 15.03 7.28 0.74
CA ALA A 57 15.74 8.10 1.72
C ALA A 57 15.46 7.66 3.17
N ILE A 58 14.20 7.31 3.49
CA ILE A 58 13.83 6.76 4.81
C ILE A 58 14.53 5.43 5.06
N ASN A 59 14.54 4.52 4.07
CA ASN A 59 15.23 3.23 4.17
C ASN A 59 16.75 3.40 4.36
N LEU A 60 17.36 4.38 3.68
CA LEU A 60 18.79 4.67 3.82
C LEU A 60 19.15 5.28 5.17
N ARG A 61 18.24 6.01 5.82
CA ARG A 61 18.51 6.72 7.10
C ARG A 61 18.72 5.77 8.29
N GLY A 62 18.18 4.55 8.23
CA GLY A 62 18.50 3.50 9.19
C GLY A 62 17.36 2.50 9.41
N VAL A 63 17.73 1.23 9.57
CA VAL A 63 16.79 0.11 9.74
C VAL A 63 15.90 0.29 10.96
N ALA A 64 16.45 0.77 12.08
CA ALA A 64 15.68 0.96 13.32
C ALA A 64 14.57 2.01 13.18
N GLU A 65 14.83 3.10 12.45
CA GLU A 65 13.82 4.14 12.19
C GLU A 65 12.79 3.66 11.18
N SER A 66 13.21 2.90 10.16
CA SER A 66 12.30 2.28 9.20
C SER A 66 11.32 1.31 9.85
N VAL A 67 11.77 0.51 10.83
CA VAL A 67 10.89 -0.42 11.56
C VAL A 67 9.84 0.35 12.37
N LYS A 68 10.23 1.43 13.06
CA LYS A 68 9.28 2.27 13.82
C LYS A 68 8.25 2.91 12.90
N ALA A 69 8.69 3.47 11.77
CA ALA A 69 7.79 4.04 10.77
C ALA A 69 6.81 2.99 10.25
N ASN A 70 7.29 1.79 9.93
CA ASN A 70 6.43 0.70 9.45
C ASN A 70 5.37 0.29 10.48
N VAL A 71 5.74 0.20 11.77
CA VAL A 71 4.78 -0.09 12.84
C VAL A 71 3.70 0.99 12.94
N VAL A 72 4.07 2.27 12.86
CA VAL A 72 3.11 3.37 12.85
C VAL A 72 2.17 3.27 11.64
N LEU A 73 2.72 3.02 10.45
CA LEU A 73 1.93 2.84 9.23
C LEU A 73 0.94 1.68 9.37
N THR A 74 1.36 0.54 9.94
CA THR A 74 0.47 -0.60 10.18
C THR A 74 -0.64 -0.26 11.17
N LEU A 75 -0.35 0.50 12.23
CA LEU A 75 -1.39 0.95 13.17
C LEU A 75 -2.42 1.86 12.48
N VAL A 76 -1.95 2.78 11.64
CA VAL A 76 -2.82 3.65 10.84
C VAL A 76 -3.67 2.80 9.90
N GLU A 77 -3.08 1.87 9.16
CA GLU A 77 -3.76 0.97 8.22
C GLU A 77 -4.85 0.15 8.90
N VAL A 78 -4.52 -0.53 10.00
CA VAL A 78 -5.48 -1.35 10.77
C VAL A 78 -6.60 -0.48 11.35
N SER A 79 -6.28 0.71 11.85
CA SER A 79 -7.30 1.62 12.38
C SER A 79 -8.27 2.10 11.29
N GLY A 80 -7.76 2.45 10.10
CA GLY A 80 -8.58 2.84 8.96
C GLY A 80 -9.49 1.70 8.51
N LEU A 81 -8.94 0.49 8.38
CA LEU A 81 -9.72 -0.69 8.03
C LEU A 81 -10.81 -0.97 9.07
N ALA A 82 -10.51 -0.86 10.37
CA ALA A 82 -11.47 -1.05 11.44
C ALA A 82 -12.64 -0.04 11.36
N VAL A 83 -12.37 1.23 11.04
CA VAL A 83 -13.41 2.25 10.84
C VAL A 83 -14.31 1.88 9.66
N ILE A 84 -13.75 1.50 8.51
CA ILE A 84 -14.53 1.11 7.34
C ILE A 84 -15.41 -0.12 7.64
N LEU A 85 -14.86 -1.11 8.34
CA LEU A 85 -15.63 -2.28 8.78
C LEU A 85 -16.76 -1.92 9.74
N ALA A 86 -16.52 -1.02 10.69
CA ALA A 86 -17.55 -0.57 11.63
C ALA A 86 -18.69 0.18 10.93
N ILE A 87 -18.38 1.05 9.97
CA ILE A 87 -19.38 1.75 9.15
C ILE A 87 -20.19 0.76 8.32
N GLY A 88 -19.52 -0.19 7.67
CA GLY A 88 -20.18 -1.25 6.89
C GLY A 88 -21.12 -2.09 7.75
N ALA A 89 -20.67 -2.50 8.93
CA ALA A 89 -21.51 -3.22 9.90
C ALA A 89 -22.72 -2.39 10.33
N TYR A 90 -22.51 -1.11 10.70
CA TYR A 90 -23.60 -0.22 11.08
C TYR A 90 -24.66 -0.10 9.98
N ALA A 91 -24.24 0.13 8.73
CA ALA A 91 -25.14 0.25 7.58
C ALA A 91 -26.01 -1.01 7.37
N VAL A 92 -25.43 -2.20 7.59
CA VAL A 92 -26.16 -3.47 7.51
C VAL A 92 -27.18 -3.58 8.66
N PHE A 93 -26.78 -3.29 9.90
CA PHE A 93 -27.67 -3.40 11.07
C PHE A 93 -28.76 -2.33 11.11
N SER A 94 -28.53 -1.15 10.52
CA SER A 94 -29.52 -0.07 10.42
C SER A 94 -30.53 -0.25 9.27
N GLY A 95 -30.53 -1.40 8.59
CA GLY A 95 -31.46 -1.72 7.51
C GLY A 95 -31.11 -1.08 6.15
N GLY A 96 -29.94 -0.46 6.02
CA GLY A 96 -29.45 0.15 4.78
C GLY A 96 -28.65 -0.82 3.89
N GLY A 97 -28.31 -2.01 4.40
CA GLY A 97 -27.63 -3.06 3.63
C GLY A 97 -28.62 -3.85 2.79
N ASP A 98 -28.74 -3.51 1.51
CA ASP A 98 -29.55 -4.26 0.52
C ASP A 98 -28.69 -5.36 -0.15
N PRO A 99 -28.87 -6.66 0.18
CA PRO A 99 -28.07 -7.74 -0.38
C PRO A 99 -28.25 -7.91 -1.89
N SER A 100 -29.36 -7.41 -2.46
CA SER A 100 -29.62 -7.48 -3.90
C SER A 100 -28.66 -6.63 -4.73
N ARG A 101 -27.93 -5.71 -4.09
CA ARG A 101 -26.83 -4.95 -4.73
C ARG A 101 -25.62 -5.82 -5.05
N LEU A 102 -25.42 -6.92 -4.34
CA LEU A 102 -24.28 -7.84 -4.56
C LEU A 102 -24.45 -8.69 -5.82
N THR A 103 -25.68 -8.88 -6.29
CA THR A 103 -26.01 -9.67 -7.50
C THR A 103 -26.30 -8.81 -8.72
N ARG A 104 -26.24 -7.48 -8.59
CA ARG A 104 -26.45 -6.56 -9.72
C ARG A 104 -25.13 -6.40 -10.47
N ILE A 105 -24.99 -7.14 -11.56
CA ILE A 105 -23.90 -7.03 -12.55
C ILE A 105 -24.19 -5.86 -13.49
#